data_AF-H2YER4-F1
#
_entry.id   AF-H2YER4-F1
#
_cell.length_a   1.000
_cell.length_b   1.000
_cell.length_c   1.000
_cell.angle_alpha   90.00
_cell.angle_beta   90.00
_cell.angle_gamma   90.00
#
_symmetry.space_group_name_H-M   'P 1'
#
loop_
_entity.id
_entity.type
_entity.pdbx_description
1 polymer ?
#
loop_
_entity_poly.entity_id
_entity_poly.type
_entity_poly.pdbx_seq_one_letter_code
_entity_poly.pdbx_strand_id
1 'polypeptide(L)'
;MRRELGDHRRDAAMDGIQEHEQVYLDMKEHKIREQEEKIQELHKDLQQQSKDVLQMKSEVAKHEASEQVVNNIKVKLNSLPEGAEKEEAIAKAHKDLDTVKRAQGIIDETPLKPADVNAPPVP
;
A
#
# COMPACT_ATOMS: atom_id res chain seq x y z
N MET A 1 1.67 52.57 -54.64
CA MET A 1 2.49 51.48 -55.17
C MET A 1 3.72 51.11 -54.32
N ARG A 2 4.81 51.90 -54.24
CA ARG A 2 6.04 51.47 -53.52
C ARG A 2 5.93 51.43 -51.98
N ARG A 3 5.07 52.27 -51.39
CA ARG A 3 4.77 52.27 -49.93
C ARG A 3 3.87 51.10 -49.54
N GLU A 4 2.78 50.86 -50.26
CA GLU A 4 1.85 49.75 -50.00
C GLU A 4 2.53 48.37 -50.05
N LEU A 5 3.46 48.17 -50.99
CA LEU A 5 4.25 46.93 -51.06
C LEU A 5 5.25 46.76 -49.91
N GLY A 6 5.64 47.84 -49.23
CA GLY A 6 6.51 47.81 -48.05
C GLY A 6 5.74 47.60 -46.74
N ASP A 7 4.48 48.02 -46.70
CA ASP A 7 3.59 47.80 -45.56
C ASP A 7 3.08 46.36 -45.56
N HIS A 8 2.63 45.81 -46.71
CA HIS A 8 2.25 44.39 -46.81
C HIS A 8 3.36 43.40 -46.49
N ARG A 9 4.63 43.74 -46.76
CA ARG A 9 5.77 42.89 -46.37
C ARG A 9 6.06 42.93 -44.89
N ARG A 10 5.78 44.05 -44.22
CA ARG A 10 5.93 44.17 -42.77
C ARG A 10 4.81 43.43 -42.05
N ASP A 11 3.57 43.56 -42.53
CA ASP A 11 2.43 42.83 -41.98
C ASP A 11 2.65 41.31 -42.09
N ALA A 12 3.02 40.79 -43.27
CA ALA A 12 3.30 39.37 -43.45
C ALA A 12 4.49 38.85 -42.61
N ALA A 13 5.49 39.69 -42.34
CA ALA A 13 6.61 39.32 -41.48
C ALA A 13 6.22 39.28 -39.98
N MET A 14 5.32 40.18 -39.55
CA MET A 14 4.79 40.19 -38.19
C MET A 14 3.83 39.02 -37.95
N ASP A 15 2.98 38.70 -38.94
CA ASP A 15 2.09 37.54 -38.89
C ASP A 15 2.89 36.23 -38.76
N GLY A 16 3.96 36.05 -39.56
CA GLY A 16 4.84 34.88 -39.45
C GLY A 16 5.59 34.77 -38.12
N ILE A 17 5.92 35.90 -37.48
CA ILE A 17 6.51 35.92 -36.12
C ILE A 17 5.46 35.50 -35.07
N GLN A 18 4.23 36.02 -35.18
CA GLN A 18 3.13 35.65 -34.28
C GLN A 18 2.73 34.17 -34.42
N GLU A 19 2.68 33.63 -35.64
CA GLU A 19 2.41 32.21 -35.86
C GLU A 19 3.48 31.32 -35.22
N HIS A 20 4.76 31.66 -35.39
CA HIS A 20 5.86 30.90 -34.78
C HIS A 20 5.84 30.98 -33.25
N GLU A 21 5.51 32.15 -32.69
CA GLU A 21 5.37 32.33 -31.24
C GLU A 21 4.18 31.52 -30.68
N GLN A 22 3.05 31.50 -31.38
CA GLN A 22 1.88 30.70 -31.00
C GLN A 22 2.19 29.20 -31.00
N VAL A 23 2.82 28.69 -32.07
CA VAL A 23 3.22 27.27 -32.14
C VAL A 23 4.16 26.89 -30.99
N TYR A 24 5.09 27.78 -30.64
CA TYR A 24 6.02 27.55 -29.53
C TYR A 24 5.31 27.54 -28.17
N LEU A 25 4.32 28.42 -27.97
CA LEU A 25 3.49 28.45 -26.77
C LEU A 25 2.64 27.17 -26.67
N ASP A 26 2.00 26.75 -27.75
CA ASP A 26 1.18 25.53 -27.79
C ASP A 26 2.03 24.29 -27.48
N MET A 27 3.26 24.20 -28.01
CA MET A 27 4.20 23.12 -27.68
C MET A 27 4.60 23.13 -26.20
N LYS A 28 4.76 24.31 -25.59
CA LYS A 28 5.06 24.41 -24.16
C LYS A 28 3.87 24.01 -23.30
N GLU A 29 2.67 24.45 -23.66
CA GLU A 29 1.45 24.05 -22.96
C GLU A 29 1.26 22.54 -23.02
N HIS A 30 1.49 21.91 -24.17
CA HIS A 30 1.42 20.46 -24.32
C HIS A 30 2.40 19.75 -23.38
N LYS A 31 3.66 20.21 -23.34
CA LYS A 31 4.68 19.66 -22.44
C LYS A 31 4.33 19.84 -20.96
N ILE A 32 3.71 20.97 -20.60
CA ILE A 32 3.25 21.21 -19.23
C ILE A 32 2.16 20.20 -18.87
N ARG A 33 1.17 19.98 -19.75
CA ARG A 33 0.11 18.99 -19.53
C ARG A 33 0.65 17.57 -19.37
N GLU A 34 1.57 17.15 -20.23
CA GLU A 34 2.25 15.85 -20.10
C GLU A 34 2.99 15.71 -18.77
N GLN A 35 3.65 16.78 -18.30
CA GLN A 35 4.31 16.78 -17.00
C GLN A 35 3.32 16.74 -15.83
N GLU A 36 2.20 17.45 -15.93
CA GLU A 36 1.14 17.43 -14.94
C GLU A 36 0.51 16.04 -14.80
N GLU A 37 0.22 15.36 -15.93
CA GLU A 37 -0.27 13.99 -15.95
C GLU A 37 0.73 13.03 -15.28
N LYS A 38 2.02 13.15 -15.64
CA LYS A 38 3.08 12.33 -15.03
C LYS A 38 3.22 12.58 -13.53
N ILE A 39 3.08 13.82 -13.07
CA ILE A 39 3.10 14.15 -11.63
C ILE A 39 1.91 13.49 -10.93
N GLN A 40 0.73 13.49 -11.53
CA GLN A 40 -0.44 12.84 -10.95
C GLN A 40 -0.27 11.32 -10.85
N GLU A 41 0.31 10.68 -11.87
CA GLU A 41 0.65 9.25 -11.83
C GLU A 41 1.65 8.94 -10.71
N LEU A 42 2.77 9.68 -10.67
CA LEU A 42 3.77 9.52 -9.61
C LEU A 42 3.19 9.75 -8.21
N HIS A 43 2.23 10.67 -8.07
CA HIS A 43 1.57 10.90 -6.80
C HIS A 43 0.69 9.71 -6.38
N LYS A 44 -0.03 9.09 -7.32
CA LYS A 44 -0.82 7.88 -7.06
C LYS A 44 0.08 6.71 -6.66
N ASP A 45 1.19 6.52 -7.37
CA ASP A 45 2.17 5.47 -7.07
C ASP A 45 2.77 5.66 -5.68
N LEU A 46 3.17 6.88 -5.34
CA LEU A 46 3.72 7.19 -4.02
C LEU A 46 2.69 6.95 -2.90
N GLN A 47 1.43 7.30 -3.12
CA GLN A 47 0.35 7.02 -2.17
C GLN A 47 0.16 5.52 -1.98
N GLN A 48 0.24 4.72 -3.05
CA GLN A 48 0.12 3.27 -2.96
C GLN A 48 1.30 2.66 -2.21
N GLN A 49 2.54 3.02 -2.59
CA GLN A 49 3.74 2.56 -1.90
C GLN A 49 3.73 2.94 -0.41
N SER A 50 3.22 4.12 -0.06
CA SER A 50 3.08 4.54 1.33
C SER A 50 2.13 3.62 2.11
N LYS A 51 1.00 3.22 1.52
CA LYS A 51 0.07 2.25 2.14
C LYS A 51 0.72 0.90 2.34
N ASP A 52 1.43 0.40 1.32
CA ASP A 52 2.09 -0.90 1.36
C ASP A 52 3.16 -0.92 2.47
N VAL A 53 3.95 0.15 2.60
CA VAL A 53 4.95 0.29 3.68
C VAL A 53 4.29 0.32 5.06
N LEU A 54 3.15 1.00 5.23
CA LEU A 54 2.44 1.00 6.50
C LEU A 54 1.90 -0.39 6.85
N GLN A 55 1.39 -1.14 5.86
CA GLN A 55 0.95 -2.51 6.05
C GLN A 55 2.12 -3.42 6.46
N MET A 56 3.23 -3.38 5.72
CA MET A 56 4.44 -4.14 6.07
C MET A 56 4.95 -3.80 7.46
N LYS A 57 4.97 -2.52 7.86
CA LYS A 57 5.36 -2.12 9.23
C LYS A 57 4.43 -2.71 10.29
N SER A 58 3.13 -2.76 10.03
CA SER A 58 2.17 -3.39 10.94
C SER A 58 2.41 -4.89 11.07
N GLU A 59 2.69 -5.56 9.96
CA GLU A 59 3.01 -7.00 9.95
C GLU A 59 4.31 -7.29 10.70
N VAL A 60 5.37 -6.52 10.44
CA VAL A 60 6.64 -6.63 11.17
C VAL A 60 6.44 -6.47 12.67
N ALA A 61 5.70 -5.45 13.11
CA ALA A 61 5.42 -5.24 14.53
C ALA A 61 4.65 -6.43 15.16
N LYS A 62 3.70 -7.04 14.43
CA LYS A 62 3.02 -8.27 14.87
C LYS A 62 3.99 -9.44 15.00
N HIS A 63 4.91 -9.60 14.05
CA HIS A 63 5.93 -10.65 14.09
C HIS A 63 6.92 -10.45 15.24
N GLU A 64 7.43 -9.24 15.47
CA GLU A 64 8.33 -8.93 16.59
C GLU A 64 7.68 -9.24 17.95
N ALA A 65 6.43 -8.81 18.15
CA ALA A 65 5.69 -9.11 19.38
C ALA A 65 5.50 -10.63 19.56
N SER A 66 5.22 -11.33 18.47
CA SER A 66 5.07 -12.79 18.47
C SER A 66 6.38 -13.51 18.81
N GLU A 67 7.51 -13.07 18.27
CA GLU A 67 8.83 -13.62 18.58
C GLU A 67 9.17 -13.47 20.06
N GLN A 68 8.82 -12.34 20.67
CA GLN A 68 9.01 -12.13 22.09
C GLN A 68 8.21 -13.13 22.93
N VAL A 69 6.94 -13.40 22.57
CA VAL A 69 6.12 -14.42 23.24
C VAL A 69 6.74 -15.81 23.09
N VAL A 70 7.16 -16.18 21.88
CA VAL A 70 7.81 -17.48 21.61
C VAL A 70 9.11 -17.63 22.42
N ASN A 71 9.92 -16.58 22.49
CA ASN A 71 11.16 -16.59 23.27
C ASN A 71 10.87 -16.73 24.78
N ASN A 72 9.87 -16.02 25.31
CA ASN A 72 9.46 -16.16 26.71
C ASN A 72 8.99 -17.59 27.03
N ILE A 73 8.23 -18.20 26.12
CA ILE A 73 7.81 -19.61 26.23
C ILE A 73 9.05 -20.52 26.29
N LYS A 74 9.98 -20.38 25.34
CA LYS A 74 11.22 -21.19 25.29
C LYS A 74 12.03 -21.07 26.58
N VAL A 75 12.26 -19.84 27.07
CA VAL A 75 13.00 -19.60 28.32
C VAL A 75 12.32 -20.29 29.49
N LYS A 76 11.00 -20.12 29.63
CA LYS A 76 10.23 -20.75 30.71
C LYS A 76 10.31 -22.27 30.68
N LEU A 77 10.13 -22.88 29.51
CA LEU A 77 10.20 -24.34 29.35
C LEU A 77 11.60 -24.90 29.64
N ASN A 78 12.66 -24.18 29.27
CA ASN A 78 14.03 -24.59 29.53
C ASN A 78 14.43 -24.44 31.00
N SER A 79 13.79 -23.54 31.75
CA SER A 79 14.05 -23.34 33.18
C SER A 79 13.38 -24.35 34.11
N LEU A 80 12.37 -25.09 33.61
CA LEU A 80 11.60 -26.02 34.42
C LEU A 80 12.22 -27.44 34.40
N PRO A 81 12.39 -28.08 35.56
CA PRO A 81 12.78 -29.48 35.64
C PRO A 81 11.66 -30.38 35.08
N GLU A 82 12.01 -31.60 34.66
CA GLU A 82 11.01 -32.55 34.18
C GLU A 82 10.03 -32.95 35.31
N GLY A 83 8.74 -33.02 34.96
CA GLY A 83 7.67 -33.29 35.91
C GLY A 83 6.36 -32.59 35.52
N ALA A 84 5.35 -32.74 36.38
CA ALA A 84 3.99 -32.23 36.14
C ALA A 84 3.95 -30.72 35.85
N GLU A 85 4.79 -29.93 36.51
CA GLU A 85 4.87 -28.47 36.28
C GLU A 85 5.36 -28.12 34.87
N LYS A 86 6.28 -28.92 34.31
CA LYS A 86 6.78 -28.74 32.94
C LYS A 86 5.74 -29.18 31.93
N GLU A 87 5.00 -30.27 32.19
CA GLU A 87 3.90 -30.71 31.33
C GLU A 87 2.77 -29.67 31.27
N GLU A 88 2.40 -29.08 32.41
CA GLU A 88 1.41 -27.99 32.46
C GLU A 88 1.92 -26.75 31.70
N ALA A 89 3.20 -26.40 31.85
CA ALA A 89 3.82 -25.31 31.11
C ALA A 89 3.86 -25.58 29.59
N ILE A 90 4.06 -26.84 29.16
CA ILE A 90 4.01 -27.25 27.75
C ILE A 90 2.58 -27.12 27.21
N ALA A 91 1.57 -27.59 27.95
CA ALA A 91 0.16 -27.45 27.54
C ALA A 91 -0.24 -25.98 27.39
N LYS A 92 0.19 -25.12 28.33
CA LYS A 92 -0.01 -23.67 28.23
C LYS A 92 0.73 -23.06 27.03
N ALA A 93 1.99 -23.46 26.81
CA ALA A 93 2.80 -23.01 25.68
C ALA A 93 2.15 -23.33 24.34
N HIS A 94 1.53 -24.50 24.18
CA HIS A 94 0.77 -24.85 22.97
C HIS A 94 -0.40 -23.90 22.73
N LYS A 95 -1.18 -23.59 23.77
CA LYS A 95 -2.31 -22.65 23.66
C LYS A 95 -1.85 -21.22 23.33
N ASP A 96 -0.75 -20.78 23.94
CA ASP A 96 -0.17 -19.47 23.69
C ASP A 96 0.37 -19.39 22.25
N LEU A 97 1.04 -20.45 21.75
CA LEU A 97 1.49 -20.56 20.36
C LEU A 97 0.35 -20.55 19.34
N ASP A 98 -0.76 -21.24 19.62
CA ASP A 98 -1.94 -21.21 18.73
C ASP A 98 -2.61 -19.84 18.70
N THR A 99 -2.51 -19.08 19.78
CA THR A 99 -2.98 -17.69 19.84
C THR A 99 -2.08 -16.79 18.99
N VAL A 100 -0.76 -16.97 19.07
CA VAL A 100 0.22 -16.26 18.22
C VAL A 100 0.00 -16.58 16.73
N LYS A 101 -0.16 -17.85 16.37
CA LYS A 101 -0.40 -18.27 14.98
C LYS A 101 -1.69 -17.67 14.40
N ARG A 102 -2.75 -17.59 15.22
CA ARG A 102 -4.00 -16.89 14.84
C ARG A 102 -3.80 -15.40 14.67
N ALA A 103 -3.09 -14.74 15.58
CA ALA A 103 -2.78 -13.31 15.46
C ALA A 103 -1.92 -12.97 14.22
N GLN A 104 -1.10 -13.92 13.77
CA GLN A 104 -0.32 -13.83 12.52
C GLN A 104 -1.09 -14.22 11.26
N GLY A 105 -2.34 -14.69 11.38
CA GLY A 105 -3.14 -15.15 10.24
C GLY A 105 -2.63 -16.44 9.58
N ILE A 106 -1.81 -17.23 10.28
CA ILE A 106 -1.25 -18.51 9.78
C ILE A 106 -2.29 -19.63 9.86
N ILE A 107 -3.22 -19.52 10.81
CA ILE A 107 -4.36 -20.44 10.94
C ILE A 107 -5.61 -19.64 10.58
N ASP A 108 -6.25 -20.01 9.47
CA ASP A 108 -7.54 -19.46 9.09
C ASP A 108 -8.56 -19.72 10.19
N GLU A 109 -9.33 -18.69 10.55
CA GLU A 109 -10.59 -18.89 11.24
C GLU A 109 -11.50 -19.69 10.32
N THR A 110 -11.53 -21.01 10.43
CA THR A 110 -12.82 -21.67 10.24
C THR A 110 -13.67 -21.17 11.41
N PRO A 111 -14.68 -20.33 11.19
CA PRO A 111 -15.59 -20.00 12.27
C PRO A 111 -16.29 -21.33 12.58
N LEU A 112 -16.16 -21.82 13.81
CA LEU A 112 -17.19 -22.70 14.35
C LEU A 112 -18.44 -21.82 14.44
N LYS A 113 -19.15 -21.70 13.32
CA LYS A 113 -20.44 -21.03 13.24
C LYS A 113 -21.31 -21.72 14.29
N PRO A 114 -21.83 -21.03 15.32
CA PRO A 114 -22.83 -21.64 16.16
C PRO A 114 -23.95 -22.10 15.24
N ALA A 115 -24.31 -23.38 15.31
CA ALA A 115 -25.42 -23.92 14.56
C ALA A 115 -26.63 -23.02 14.82
N ASP A 116 -27.14 -22.40 13.75
CA ASP A 116 -28.30 -21.54 13.82
C ASP A 116 -29.49 -22.42 14.20
N VAL A 117 -29.85 -22.42 15.49
CA VAL A 117 -30.96 -23.18 16.07
C VAL A 117 -32.34 -22.69 15.58
N ASN A 118 -32.38 -21.74 14.65
CA ASN A 118 -33.60 -21.21 14.05
C ASN A 118 -33.73 -21.46 12.54
N ALA A 119 -33.02 -22.44 11.96
CA ALA A 119 -33.32 -22.85 10.59
C ALA A 119 -34.69 -23.56 10.54
N PRO A 120 -35.70 -23.02 9.81
CA PRO A 120 -36.99 -23.71 9.67
C PRO A 120 -36.82 -25.02 8.90
N PRO A 121 -37.65 -26.04 9.16
CA PRO A 121 -37.58 -27.30 8.42
C PRO A 121 -37.86 -27.03 6.94
N VAL A 122 -36.93 -27.44 6.09
CA VAL A 122 -37.05 -27.36 4.63
C VAL A 122 -38.16 -28.34 4.19
N PRO A 123 -39.10 -27.93 3.33
CA PRO A 123 -40.17 -28.80 2.81
C PRO A 123 -39.67 -29.94 1.92
#